data_AF-A0A2N1MDN4-F1
#
_entry.id   AF-A0A2N1MDN4-F1
#
_cell.length_a   1.000
_cell.length_b   1.000
_cell.length_c   1.000
_cell.angle_alpha   90.00
_cell.angle_beta   90.00
_cell.angle_gamma   90.00
#
_symmetry.space_group_name_H-M   'P 1'
#
loop_
_entity.id
_entity.type
_entity.pdbx_description
1 polymer ?
#
loop_
_entity_poly.entity_id
_entity_poly.type
_entity_poly.pdbx_seq_one_letter_code
_entity_poly.pdbx_strand_id
1 'polypeptide(L)'
;MPDDGKLGKGVNCTISLVWHAIKKYNCGEKKLIITCDNCVGQNKNNYFLFFYSWLIDRGVYEEVEMNFMIPGHTKFICDSCFGLIKIFYRKSKVNTVDDVASIVDNSTTVHLNASQRFLNGEGFQYYNFKDYFQKFKKIPNIQKYHHFYFTSQHPGVVFYKDKLEDSYKETTVRNFSFNFNTQPSIINIRPLSLKRQEELYKEITPYVDLPFRNITCPNPNEHITD
;
A
#
# COMPACT_ATOMS: atom_id res chain seq x y z
N MET A 1 13.59 18.63 1.70
CA MET A 1 13.75 17.92 3.00
C MET A 1 13.93 16.45 2.71
N PRO A 2 15.14 15.88 2.85
CA PRO A 2 15.43 14.52 2.42
C PRO A 2 15.08 13.48 3.51
N ASP A 3 14.18 12.54 3.17
CA ASP A 3 14.19 11.09 3.44
C ASP A 3 14.77 10.48 4.74
N ASP A 4 14.51 11.07 5.92
CA ASP A 4 14.72 10.46 7.26
C ASP A 4 13.70 9.32 7.56
N GLY A 5 13.78 8.19 6.85
CA GLY A 5 12.96 6.99 7.13
C GLY A 5 11.58 6.95 6.45
N LYS A 6 11.30 7.88 5.53
CA LYS A 6 10.06 7.93 4.73
C LYS A 6 10.11 7.07 3.45
N LEU A 7 10.71 5.88 3.47
CA LEU A 7 10.50 4.93 2.37
C LEU A 7 9.00 4.60 2.16
N GLY A 8 8.15 4.83 3.18
CA GLY A 8 6.77 4.35 3.25
C GLY A 8 5.65 5.26 2.69
N LYS A 9 5.90 6.50 2.24
CA LYS A 9 4.82 7.36 1.70
C LYS A 9 4.98 7.61 0.20
N GLY A 10 4.59 6.63 -0.60
CA GLY A 10 4.60 6.77 -2.05
C GLY A 10 4.05 5.55 -2.78
N VAL A 11 3.91 5.70 -4.09
CA VAL A 11 3.36 4.68 -5.02
C VAL A 11 3.95 3.29 -4.79
N ASN A 12 5.28 3.18 -4.61
CA ASN A 12 5.95 1.89 -4.40
C ASN A 12 5.46 1.19 -3.14
N CYS A 13 5.30 1.91 -2.04
CA CYS A 13 4.78 1.36 -0.78
C CYS A 13 3.35 0.86 -0.96
N THR A 14 2.45 1.72 -1.46
CA THR A 14 1.03 1.40 -1.56
C THR A 14 0.77 0.24 -2.53
N ILE A 15 1.39 0.24 -3.71
CA ILE A 15 1.25 -0.87 -4.67
C ILE A 15 1.85 -2.15 -4.10
N SER A 16 2.98 -2.09 -3.41
CA SER A 16 3.57 -3.27 -2.78
C SER A 16 2.62 -3.87 -1.73
N LEU A 17 1.96 -3.04 -0.90
CA LEU A 17 0.98 -3.49 0.09
C LEU A 17 -0.21 -4.20 -0.56
N VAL A 18 -0.76 -3.61 -1.64
CA VAL A 18 -1.85 -4.24 -2.41
C VAL A 18 -1.37 -5.55 -3.04
N TRP A 19 -0.16 -5.59 -3.60
CA TRP A 19 0.41 -6.81 -4.16
C TRP A 19 0.61 -7.91 -3.11
N HIS A 20 1.08 -7.56 -1.92
CA HIS A 20 1.19 -8.49 -0.79
C HIS A 20 -0.18 -9.05 -0.38
N ALA A 21 -1.19 -8.19 -0.28
CA ALA A 21 -2.56 -8.61 0.03
C ALA A 21 -3.11 -9.57 -1.04
N ILE A 22 -2.93 -9.26 -2.32
CA ILE A 22 -3.34 -10.14 -3.43
C ILE A 22 -2.63 -11.51 -3.33
N LYS A 23 -1.31 -11.53 -3.14
CA LYS A 23 -0.56 -12.79 -2.98
C LYS A 23 -1.03 -13.62 -1.78
N LYS A 24 -1.46 -12.97 -0.70
CA LYS A 24 -1.86 -13.63 0.55
C LYS A 24 -3.31 -14.14 0.51
N TYR A 25 -4.22 -13.39 -0.12
CA TYR A 25 -5.66 -13.62 0.00
C TYR A 25 -6.34 -14.10 -1.29
N ASN A 26 -5.68 -14.04 -2.45
CA ASN A 26 -6.21 -14.61 -3.68
C ASN A 26 -6.13 -16.15 -3.60
N CYS A 27 -7.29 -16.81 -3.70
CA CYS A 27 -7.47 -18.26 -3.67
C CYS A 27 -7.66 -18.87 -5.07
N GLY A 28 -7.36 -18.09 -6.13
CA GLY A 28 -7.52 -18.48 -7.52
C GLY A 28 -8.65 -17.76 -8.25
N GLU A 29 -9.26 -16.74 -7.62
CA GLU A 29 -10.27 -15.90 -8.25
C GLU A 29 -9.72 -15.26 -9.53
N LYS A 30 -10.54 -15.26 -10.59
CA LYS A 30 -10.18 -14.70 -11.90
C LYS A 30 -10.64 -13.27 -12.11
N LYS A 31 -11.54 -12.78 -11.27
CA LYS A 31 -12.06 -11.41 -11.31
C LYS A 31 -11.77 -10.70 -10.00
N LEU A 32 -11.17 -9.52 -10.10
CA LEU A 32 -10.93 -8.63 -8.97
C LEU A 32 -11.82 -7.39 -9.10
N ILE A 33 -12.64 -7.11 -8.09
CA ILE A 33 -13.42 -5.87 -8.00
C ILE A 33 -12.89 -5.06 -6.82
N ILE A 34 -12.46 -3.84 -7.10
CA ILE A 34 -11.87 -2.94 -6.11
C ILE A 34 -12.69 -1.67 -6.05
N THR A 35 -13.04 -1.28 -4.83
CA THR A 35 -13.64 0.01 -4.54
C THR A 35 -12.62 0.89 -3.83
N CYS A 36 -12.38 2.08 -4.38
CA CYS A 36 -11.46 3.07 -3.82
C CYS A 36 -12.21 4.33 -3.41
N ASP A 37 -11.71 5.00 -2.38
CA ASP A 37 -12.05 6.39 -2.14
C ASP A 37 -11.49 7.27 -3.29
N ASN A 38 -12.09 8.44 -3.51
CA ASN A 38 -11.63 9.36 -4.55
C ASN A 38 -10.39 10.17 -4.10
N CYS A 39 -9.46 9.53 -3.38
CA CYS A 39 -8.22 10.17 -2.94
C CYS A 39 -7.25 10.31 -4.10
N VAL A 40 -7.30 11.49 -4.72
CA VAL A 40 -6.57 11.87 -5.95
C VAL A 40 -5.06 11.65 -5.84
N GLY A 41 -4.47 11.87 -4.66
CA GLY A 41 -3.02 11.79 -4.46
C GLY A 41 -2.46 10.38 -4.30
N GLN A 42 -3.29 9.39 -3.91
CA GLN A 42 -2.82 8.05 -3.56
C GLN A 42 -3.38 6.97 -4.47
N ASN A 43 -4.71 6.94 -4.68
CA ASN A 43 -5.36 5.82 -5.37
C ASN A 43 -5.62 6.12 -6.85
N LYS A 44 -6.01 7.36 -7.17
CA LYS A 44 -6.29 7.77 -8.56
C LYS A 44 -5.04 8.30 -9.26
N ASN A 45 -4.06 7.43 -9.45
CA ASN A 45 -2.82 7.72 -10.18
C ASN A 45 -2.54 6.69 -11.28
N ASN A 46 -1.75 7.08 -12.28
CA ASN A 46 -1.43 6.23 -13.43
C ASN A 46 -0.73 4.91 -13.04
N TYR A 47 0.09 4.90 -11.98
CA TYR A 47 0.80 3.69 -11.56
C TYR A 47 -0.14 2.60 -11.02
N PHE A 48 -1.26 2.97 -10.40
CA PHE A 48 -2.28 1.97 -10.02
C PHE A 48 -2.96 1.35 -11.25
N LEU A 49 -3.27 2.15 -12.26
CA LEU A 49 -3.82 1.63 -13.51
C LEU A 49 -2.82 0.70 -14.22
N PHE A 50 -1.53 1.08 -14.22
CA PHE A 50 -0.46 0.23 -14.74
C PHE A 50 -0.32 -1.06 -13.94
N PHE A 51 -0.45 -1.00 -12.62
CA PHE A 51 -0.43 -2.18 -11.76
C PHE A 51 -1.57 -3.15 -12.06
N TYR A 52 -2.82 -2.68 -12.20
CA TYR A 52 -3.93 -3.56 -12.52
C TYR A 52 -3.85 -4.13 -13.95
N SER A 53 -3.39 -3.33 -14.93
CA SER A 53 -3.03 -3.86 -16.26
C SER A 53 -1.92 -4.92 -16.16
N TRP A 54 -0.93 -4.71 -15.30
CA TRP A 54 0.18 -5.66 -15.11
C TRP A 54 -0.29 -6.97 -14.46
N LEU A 55 -1.30 -6.95 -13.58
CA LEU A 55 -1.89 -8.18 -13.04
C LEU A 55 -2.59 -9.02 -14.11
N ILE A 56 -3.27 -8.37 -15.06
CA ILE A 56 -3.83 -9.03 -16.26
C ILE A 56 -2.70 -9.63 -17.09
N ASP A 57 -1.67 -8.84 -17.40
CA ASP A 57 -0.53 -9.29 -18.19
C ASP A 57 0.20 -10.49 -17.55
N ARG A 58 0.25 -10.54 -16.22
CA ARG A 58 0.81 -11.64 -15.43
C ARG A 58 -0.10 -12.86 -15.34
N GLY A 59 -1.35 -12.80 -15.81
CA GLY A 59 -2.33 -13.86 -15.67
C GLY A 59 -2.79 -14.10 -14.23
N VAL A 60 -2.61 -13.13 -13.33
CA VAL A 60 -3.09 -13.22 -11.94
C VAL A 60 -4.62 -13.15 -11.92
N TYR A 61 -5.17 -12.27 -12.75
CA TYR A 61 -6.61 -12.12 -12.98
C TYR A 61 -6.89 -12.10 -14.49
N GLU A 62 -8.08 -12.50 -14.87
CA GLU A 62 -8.62 -12.37 -16.23
C GLU A 62 -9.38 -11.06 -16.40
N GLU A 63 -9.96 -10.55 -15.31
CA GLU A 63 -10.69 -9.29 -15.26
C GLU A 63 -10.36 -8.49 -13.99
N VAL A 64 -10.22 -7.18 -14.12
CA VAL A 64 -10.13 -6.26 -12.98
C VAL A 64 -11.08 -5.09 -13.20
N GLU A 65 -11.89 -4.78 -12.18
CA GLU A 65 -12.72 -3.58 -12.11
C GLU A 65 -12.24 -2.69 -10.97
N MET A 66 -11.92 -1.44 -11.28
CA MET A 66 -11.55 -0.44 -10.29
C MET A 66 -12.59 0.69 -10.32
N ASN A 67 -13.30 0.83 -9.21
CA ASN A 67 -14.42 1.75 -9.06
C ASN A 67 -14.12 2.78 -7.96
N PHE A 68 -14.24 4.06 -8.29
CA PHE A 68 -14.05 5.16 -7.35
C PHE A 68 -15.38 5.66 -6.82
N MET A 69 -15.50 5.77 -5.50
CA MET A 69 -16.69 6.31 -4.85
C MET A 69 -16.85 7.80 -5.19
N ILE A 70 -18.10 8.24 -5.37
CA ILE A 70 -18.42 9.66 -5.58
C ILE A 70 -18.11 10.45 -4.30
N PRO A 71 -17.54 11.66 -4.38
CA PRO A 71 -17.33 12.51 -3.21
C PRO A 71 -18.62 12.72 -2.41
N GLY A 72 -18.54 12.60 -1.08
CA GLY A 72 -19.67 12.78 -0.16
C GLY A 72 -20.21 11.48 0.45
N HIS A 73 -19.83 10.30 -0.07
CA HIS A 73 -20.12 9.03 0.59
C HIS A 73 -19.18 8.81 1.78
N THR A 74 -19.73 8.81 3.00
CA THR A 74 -18.97 8.78 4.26
C THR A 74 -18.79 7.37 4.86
N LYS A 75 -19.23 6.30 4.17
CA LYS A 75 -19.32 4.95 4.75
C LYS A 75 -18.43 3.95 4.02
N PHE A 76 -17.11 4.14 4.08
CA PHE A 76 -16.16 3.15 3.60
C PHE A 76 -15.81 2.17 4.73
N ILE A 77 -15.82 0.86 4.44
CA ILE A 77 -15.56 -0.17 5.46
C ILE A 77 -14.17 -0.01 6.08
N CYS A 78 -13.16 0.37 5.28
CA CYS A 78 -11.81 0.58 5.80
C CYS A 78 -11.76 1.73 6.81
N ASP A 79 -12.52 2.81 6.60
CA ASP A 79 -12.59 3.93 7.55
C ASP A 79 -13.22 3.48 8.88
N SER A 80 -14.24 2.64 8.81
CA SER A 80 -14.84 2.02 10.00
C SER A 80 -13.83 1.14 10.73
N CYS A 81 -13.08 0.30 10.01
CA CYS A 81 -12.02 -0.54 10.57
C CYS A 81 -10.91 0.27 11.25
N PHE A 82 -10.44 1.37 10.63
CA PHE A 82 -9.50 2.29 11.27
C PHE A 82 -10.09 3.00 12.50
N GLY A 83 -11.39 3.30 12.47
CA GLY A 83 -12.13 3.80 13.62
C GLY A 83 -12.09 2.85 14.82
N LEU A 84 -12.25 1.55 14.58
CA LEU A 84 -12.15 0.52 15.62
C LEU A 84 -10.74 0.41 16.21
N ILE A 85 -9.70 0.42 15.36
CA ILE A 85 -8.30 0.49 15.82
C ILE A 85 -8.11 1.71 16.73
N LYS A 86 -8.59 2.88 16.31
CA LYS A 86 -8.46 4.13 17.06
C LYS A 86 -9.16 4.10 18.41
N ILE A 87 -10.35 3.48 18.49
CA ILE A 87 -11.09 3.33 19.76
C ILE A 87 -10.29 2.47 20.73
N PHE A 88 -9.75 1.34 20.27
CA PHE A 88 -8.97 0.44 21.11
C PHE A 88 -7.65 1.09 21.51
N TYR A 89 -6.90 1.65 20.55
CA TYR A 89 -5.64 2.37 20.76
C TYR A 89 -5.74 3.45 21.86
N ARG A 90 -6.81 4.26 21.85
CA ARG A 90 -7.01 5.33 22.84
C ARG A 90 -7.20 4.84 24.27
N LYS A 91 -7.55 3.57 24.47
CA LYS A 91 -7.76 2.93 25.76
C LYS A 91 -6.57 2.04 26.17
N SER A 92 -5.54 1.97 25.33
CA SER A 92 -4.38 1.11 25.53
C SER A 92 -3.15 1.94 25.88
N LYS A 93 -2.27 1.36 26.69
CA LYS A 93 -0.91 1.86 26.86
C LYS A 93 -0.04 1.28 25.75
N VAL A 94 0.74 2.13 25.07
CA VAL A 94 1.55 1.74 23.91
C VAL A 94 2.98 2.16 24.16
N ASN A 95 3.85 1.18 24.38
CA ASN A 95 5.28 1.39 24.58
C ASN A 95 6.09 0.92 23.38
N THR A 96 5.61 -0.08 22.65
CA THR A 96 6.37 -0.78 21.58
C THR A 96 5.55 -0.94 20.30
N VAL A 97 6.22 -1.32 19.21
CA VAL A 97 5.56 -1.72 17.95
C VAL A 97 4.71 -2.99 18.15
N ASP A 98 5.09 -3.86 19.08
CA ASP A 98 4.32 -5.06 19.43
C ASP A 98 2.98 -4.70 20.05
N ASP A 99 2.94 -3.67 20.88
CA ASP A 99 1.69 -3.15 21.45
C ASP A 99 0.77 -2.64 20.35
N VAL A 100 1.32 -1.92 19.36
CA VAL A 100 0.55 -1.44 18.20
C VAL A 100 -0.01 -2.61 17.38
N ALA A 101 0.81 -3.63 17.11
CA ALA A 101 0.38 -4.83 16.39
C ALA A 101 -0.75 -5.55 17.13
N SER A 102 -0.58 -5.78 18.44
CA SER A 102 -1.59 -6.36 19.31
C SER A 102 -2.89 -5.55 19.32
N ILE A 103 -2.81 -4.21 19.34
CA ILE A 103 -3.98 -3.34 19.25
C ILE A 103 -4.72 -3.53 17.93
N VAL A 104 -3.99 -3.61 16.81
CA VAL A 104 -4.59 -3.83 15.49
C VAL A 104 -5.31 -5.18 15.46
N ASP A 105 -4.64 -6.25 15.86
CA ASP A 105 -5.16 -7.63 15.81
C ASP A 105 -6.37 -7.84 16.73
N ASN A 106 -6.39 -7.16 17.88
CA ASN A 106 -7.47 -7.26 18.87
C ASN A 106 -8.57 -6.19 18.71
N SER A 107 -8.45 -5.29 17.74
CA SER A 107 -9.44 -4.22 17.53
C SER A 107 -10.78 -4.72 16.96
N THR A 108 -10.83 -5.96 16.46
CA THR A 108 -12.03 -6.60 15.90
C THR A 108 -12.13 -8.05 16.34
N THR A 109 -13.32 -8.51 16.69
CA THR A 109 -13.56 -9.90 17.14
C THR A 109 -13.54 -10.93 16.02
N VAL A 110 -13.75 -10.48 14.78
CA VAL A 110 -13.79 -11.32 13.56
C VAL A 110 -12.52 -11.22 12.72
N HIS A 111 -11.43 -10.69 13.29
CA HIS A 111 -10.12 -10.53 12.63
C HIS A 111 -10.18 -9.78 11.28
N LEU A 112 -11.05 -8.78 11.17
CA LEU A 112 -11.11 -7.88 10.02
C LEU A 112 -9.88 -6.97 9.94
N ASN A 113 -9.36 -6.57 11.10
CA ASN A 113 -8.07 -5.90 11.21
C ASN A 113 -6.99 -6.94 11.52
N ALA A 114 -5.95 -6.94 10.69
CA ALA A 114 -4.78 -7.81 10.86
C ALA A 114 -3.51 -6.99 10.67
N SER A 115 -2.61 -7.08 11.64
CA SER A 115 -1.29 -6.48 11.57
C SER A 115 -0.39 -7.27 10.62
N GLN A 116 0.43 -6.56 9.84
CA GLN A 116 1.47 -7.17 9.02
C GLN A 116 2.81 -6.61 9.43
N ARG A 117 3.66 -7.49 9.95
CA ARG A 117 5.01 -7.12 10.40
C ARG A 117 6.05 -7.38 9.32
N PHE A 118 7.14 -6.64 9.43
CA PHE A 118 8.41 -6.94 8.80
C PHE A 118 9.44 -7.09 9.93
N LEU A 119 9.90 -8.31 10.15
CA LEU A 119 10.81 -8.67 11.24
C LEU A 119 11.97 -9.46 10.66
N ASN A 120 13.21 -9.05 10.97
CA ASN A 120 14.41 -9.82 10.63
C ASN A 120 14.54 -10.24 9.15
N GLY A 121 14.00 -9.46 8.22
CA GLY A 121 14.01 -9.77 6.78
C GLY A 121 12.83 -10.63 6.31
N GLU A 122 11.99 -11.11 7.22
CA GLU A 122 10.78 -11.88 6.91
C GLU A 122 9.52 -11.01 6.92
N GLY A 123 8.63 -11.27 5.95
CA GLY A 123 7.34 -10.62 5.82
C GLY A 123 7.19 -9.78 4.55
N PHE A 124 6.69 -8.56 4.70
CA PHE A 124 6.34 -7.66 3.60
C PHE A 124 7.55 -7.15 2.81
N GLN A 125 7.51 -7.22 1.48
CA GLN A 125 8.59 -6.75 0.61
C GLN A 125 8.18 -5.52 -0.19
N TYR A 126 9.04 -4.50 -0.20
CA TYR A 126 8.87 -3.31 -1.04
C TYR A 126 9.43 -3.56 -2.44
N TYR A 127 8.65 -3.23 -3.46
CA TYR A 127 9.04 -3.31 -4.87
C TYR A 127 9.06 -1.93 -5.53
N ASN A 128 10.00 -1.74 -6.45
CA ASN A 128 10.14 -0.50 -7.22
C ASN A 128 9.24 -0.48 -8.45
N PHE A 129 7.93 -0.54 -8.23
CA PHE A 129 6.92 -0.49 -9.29
C PHE A 129 6.99 0.79 -10.13
N LYS A 130 7.31 1.92 -9.51
CA LYS A 130 7.46 3.22 -10.19
C LYS A 130 8.48 3.15 -11.31
N ASP A 131 9.62 2.52 -11.03
CA ASP A 131 10.69 2.31 -12.00
C ASP A 131 10.30 1.26 -13.06
N TYR A 132 9.71 0.17 -12.61
CA TYR A 132 9.24 -0.90 -13.50
C TYR A 132 8.22 -0.40 -14.53
N PHE A 133 7.31 0.50 -14.15
CA PHE A 133 6.27 1.03 -15.02
C PHE A 133 6.71 2.26 -15.86
N GLN A 134 7.99 2.62 -15.91
CA GLN A 134 8.45 3.80 -16.66
C GLN A 134 8.06 3.80 -18.15
N LYS A 135 8.00 2.61 -18.77
CA LYS A 135 7.65 2.46 -20.18
C LYS A 135 6.15 2.54 -20.47
N PHE A 136 5.31 2.49 -19.45
CA PHE A 136 3.85 2.53 -19.63
C PHE A 136 3.40 3.95 -20.01
N LYS A 137 2.46 4.02 -20.94
CA LYS A 137 1.89 5.27 -21.42
C LYS A 137 0.83 5.76 -20.44
N LYS A 138 1.01 7.00 -19.97
CA LYS A 138 0.06 7.66 -19.07
C LYS A 138 -1.25 7.98 -19.78
N ILE A 139 -2.34 7.75 -19.06
CA ILE A 139 -3.68 8.21 -19.43
C ILE A 139 -3.80 9.68 -19.00
N PRO A 140 -4.24 10.59 -19.87
CA PRO A 140 -4.50 11.98 -19.51
C PRO A 140 -5.81 12.10 -18.71
N ASN A 141 -5.94 13.15 -17.90
CA ASN A 141 -7.18 13.52 -17.20
C ASN A 141 -7.83 12.38 -16.38
N ILE A 142 -7.02 11.47 -15.81
CA ILE A 142 -7.51 10.31 -15.04
C ILE A 142 -8.47 10.69 -13.91
N GLN A 143 -8.30 11.89 -13.35
CA GLN A 143 -9.09 12.40 -12.24
C GLN A 143 -10.58 12.51 -12.58
N LYS A 144 -10.91 12.70 -13.86
CA LYS A 144 -12.28 12.80 -14.37
C LYS A 144 -13.03 11.46 -14.30
N TYR A 145 -12.34 10.34 -14.44
CA TYR A 145 -13.00 9.04 -14.59
C TYR A 145 -13.18 8.35 -13.24
N HIS A 146 -14.26 7.58 -13.09
CA HIS A 146 -14.59 6.86 -11.85
C HIS A 146 -14.57 5.34 -12.01
N HIS A 147 -14.70 4.84 -13.23
CA HIS A 147 -14.75 3.41 -13.50
C HIS A 147 -13.65 3.05 -14.48
N PHE A 148 -12.83 2.07 -14.10
CA PHE A 148 -11.78 1.51 -14.93
C PHE A 148 -11.95 0.00 -15.01
N TYR A 149 -11.70 -0.56 -16.19
CA TYR A 149 -11.82 -1.98 -16.45
C TYR A 149 -10.63 -2.47 -17.28
N PHE A 150 -10.20 -3.69 -16.95
CA PHE A 150 -9.05 -4.36 -17.54
C PHE A 150 -9.45 -5.81 -17.81
N THR A 151 -9.07 -6.35 -18.97
CA THR A 151 -9.41 -7.72 -19.37
C THR A 151 -8.27 -8.39 -20.12
N SER A 152 -8.09 -9.69 -19.88
CA SER A 152 -7.17 -10.56 -20.62
C SER A 152 -7.49 -10.69 -22.10
N GLN A 153 -8.71 -10.36 -22.53
CA GLN A 153 -9.08 -10.30 -23.96
C GLN A 153 -8.43 -9.11 -24.67
N HIS A 154 -8.07 -8.05 -23.94
CA HIS A 154 -7.41 -6.86 -24.46
C HIS A 154 -6.20 -6.46 -23.58
N PRO A 155 -5.12 -7.25 -23.57
CA PRO A 155 -3.96 -6.98 -22.71
C PRO A 155 -3.30 -5.63 -23.00
N GLY A 156 -2.93 -4.89 -21.95
CA GLY A 156 -2.30 -3.58 -22.08
C GLY A 156 -3.25 -2.43 -22.45
N VAL A 157 -4.56 -2.70 -22.54
CA VAL A 157 -5.62 -1.71 -22.75
C VAL A 157 -6.36 -1.44 -21.44
N VAL A 158 -6.67 -0.17 -21.20
CA VAL A 158 -7.50 0.26 -20.08
C VAL A 158 -8.79 0.83 -20.64
N PHE A 159 -9.91 0.26 -20.22
CA PHE A 159 -11.24 0.78 -20.47
C PHE A 159 -11.63 1.71 -19.33
N TYR A 160 -12.17 2.89 -19.63
CA TYR A 160 -12.55 3.85 -18.60
C TYR A 160 -13.80 4.66 -18.97
N LYS A 161 -14.54 5.08 -17.95
CA LYS A 161 -15.70 5.97 -18.07
C LYS A 161 -15.89 6.81 -16.80
N ASP A 162 -16.66 7.88 -16.93
CA ASP A 162 -16.97 8.77 -15.80
C ASP A 162 -18.19 8.26 -15.05
N LYS A 163 -19.33 8.09 -15.74
CA LYS A 163 -20.58 7.62 -15.14
C LYS A 163 -20.87 6.16 -15.48
N LEU A 164 -21.81 5.54 -14.77
CA LEU A 164 -22.21 4.16 -15.02
C LEU A 164 -22.91 3.98 -16.38
N GLU A 165 -23.69 4.99 -16.80
CA GLU A 165 -24.46 4.98 -18.04
C GLU A 165 -23.62 5.29 -19.28
N ASP A 166 -22.41 5.83 -19.08
CA ASP A 166 -21.51 6.17 -20.18
C ASP A 166 -20.97 4.89 -20.85
N SER A 167 -20.78 4.96 -22.18
CA SER A 167 -20.00 3.95 -22.89
C SER A 167 -18.52 4.04 -22.52
N TYR A 168 -17.86 2.88 -22.44
CA TYR A 168 -16.42 2.82 -22.20
C TYR A 168 -15.64 3.50 -23.32
N LYS A 169 -14.64 4.28 -22.94
CA LYS A 169 -13.52 4.68 -23.79
C LYS A 169 -12.35 3.76 -23.48
N GLU A 170 -11.43 3.64 -24.43
CA GLU A 170 -10.25 2.79 -24.26
C GLU A 170 -8.96 3.54 -24.58
N THR A 171 -7.88 3.11 -23.94
CA THR A 171 -6.54 3.57 -24.28
C THR A 171 -5.51 2.49 -24.02
N THR A 172 -4.54 2.36 -24.92
CA THR A 172 -3.42 1.44 -24.75
C THR A 172 -2.38 2.06 -23.83
N VAL A 173 -2.16 1.45 -22.65
CA VAL A 173 -1.13 1.86 -21.68
C VAL A 173 0.17 1.07 -21.85
N ARG A 174 0.12 -0.11 -22.48
CA ARG A 174 1.28 -0.93 -22.81
C ARG A 174 1.21 -1.36 -24.27
N ASN A 175 2.14 -0.88 -25.08
CA ASN A 175 2.27 -1.22 -26.51
C ASN A 175 3.54 -2.03 -26.82
N PHE A 176 4.21 -2.56 -25.81
CA PHE A 176 5.42 -3.38 -25.93
C PHE A 176 5.14 -4.81 -25.46
N SER A 177 5.93 -5.76 -25.93
CA SER A 177 5.83 -7.17 -25.53
C SER A 177 6.03 -7.33 -24.03
N PHE A 178 5.11 -8.04 -23.38
CA PHE A 178 5.21 -8.34 -21.97
C PHE A 178 6.16 -9.52 -21.73
N ASN A 179 7.12 -9.36 -20.81
CA ASN A 179 7.99 -10.44 -20.39
C ASN A 179 7.58 -10.93 -19.00
N PHE A 180 7.00 -12.13 -18.96
CA PHE A 180 6.53 -12.76 -17.72
C PHE A 180 7.63 -12.97 -16.67
N ASN A 181 8.89 -13.10 -17.10
CA ASN A 181 10.01 -13.34 -16.20
C ASN A 181 10.51 -12.06 -15.52
N THR A 182 10.18 -10.88 -16.06
CA THR A 182 10.67 -9.62 -15.50
C THR A 182 9.81 -9.21 -14.30
N GLN A 183 10.43 -9.18 -13.11
CA GLN A 183 9.81 -8.71 -11.87
C GLN A 183 10.31 -7.30 -11.50
N PRO A 184 9.51 -6.51 -10.77
CA PRO A 184 9.99 -5.25 -10.19
C PRO A 184 11.12 -5.51 -9.20
N SER A 185 12.14 -4.64 -9.19
CA SER A 185 13.26 -4.77 -8.27
C SER A 185 12.84 -4.53 -6.82
N ILE A 186 13.49 -5.24 -5.90
CA ILE A 186 13.23 -5.11 -4.46
C ILE A 186 13.91 -3.86 -3.94
N ILE A 187 13.20 -3.10 -3.11
CA ILE A 187 13.76 -1.96 -2.39
C ILE A 187 14.20 -2.44 -1.00
N ASN A 188 15.51 -2.40 -0.76
CA ASN A 188 16.07 -2.75 0.55
C ASN A 188 15.65 -1.72 1.60
N ILE A 189 15.26 -2.23 2.77
CA ILE A 189 14.94 -1.40 3.92
C ILE A 189 16.23 -0.76 4.42
N ARG A 190 16.19 0.56 4.60
CA ARG A 190 17.29 1.30 5.20
C ARG A 190 17.08 1.40 6.70
N PRO A 191 18.13 1.21 7.52
CA PRO A 191 18.04 1.52 8.93
C PRO A 191 17.72 3.01 9.14
N LEU A 192 17.21 3.34 10.33
CA LEU A 192 16.99 4.73 10.71
C LEU A 192 18.31 5.52 10.66
N SER A 193 18.27 6.76 10.17
CA SER A 193 19.44 7.64 10.23
C SER A 193 19.84 7.89 11.68
N LEU A 194 21.14 8.09 11.95
CA LEU A 194 21.64 8.40 13.30
C LEU A 194 20.88 9.57 13.92
N LYS A 195 20.69 10.64 13.13
CA LYS A 195 19.87 11.80 13.50
C LYS A 195 18.47 11.40 13.96
N ARG A 196 17.80 10.51 13.22
CA ARG A 196 16.46 10.04 13.59
C ARG A 196 16.46 9.18 14.85
N GLN A 197 17.49 8.35 15.06
CA GLN A 197 17.64 7.58 16.29
C GLN A 197 17.85 8.50 17.50
N GLU A 198 18.69 9.54 17.37
CA GLU A 198 18.88 10.55 18.42
C GLU A 198 17.60 11.32 18.73
N GLU A 199 16.82 11.71 17.71
CA GLU A 199 15.52 12.35 17.88
C GLU A 199 14.56 11.45 18.68
N LEU A 200 14.47 10.16 18.33
CA LEU A 200 13.63 9.20 19.07
C LEU A 200 14.12 9.06 20.51
N TYR A 201 15.43 8.92 20.72
CA TYR A 201 16.00 8.79 22.06
C TYR A 201 15.76 10.03 22.94
N LYS A 202 15.92 11.23 22.41
CA LYS A 202 15.77 12.47 23.19
C LYS A 202 14.29 12.82 23.43
N GLU A 203 13.47 12.74 22.38
CA GLU A 203 12.11 13.29 22.39
C GLU A 203 11.05 12.26 22.79
N ILE A 204 11.25 10.97 22.53
CA ILE A 204 10.22 9.94 22.73
C ILE A 204 10.44 9.13 24.02
N THR A 205 11.70 8.88 24.42
CA THR A 205 12.05 8.13 25.65
C THR A 205 11.32 8.58 26.92
N PRO A 206 11.09 9.89 27.19
CA PRO A 206 10.34 10.32 28.37
C PRO A 206 8.91 9.78 28.44
N TYR A 207 8.32 9.44 27.29
CA TYR A 207 6.95 8.94 27.16
C TYR A 207 6.86 7.40 27.11
N VAL A 208 8.01 6.70 27.13
CA VAL A 208 8.10 5.23 27.12
C VAL A 208 8.46 4.74 28.53
N ASP A 209 7.73 3.74 29.03
CA ASP A 209 8.02 3.17 30.34
C ASP A 209 9.43 2.54 30.38
N LEU A 210 10.08 2.63 31.54
CA LEU A 210 11.45 2.16 31.79
C LEU A 210 11.80 0.80 31.15
N PRO A 211 11.01 -0.29 31.30
CA PRO A 211 11.39 -1.59 30.73
C PRO A 211 11.40 -1.63 29.20
N PHE A 212 10.78 -0.67 28.50
CA PHE A 212 10.66 -0.69 27.04
C PHE A 212 11.53 0.35 26.33
N ARG A 213 12.23 1.23 27.06
CA ARG A 213 13.02 2.33 26.46
C ARG A 213 14.07 1.81 25.48
N ASN A 214 14.82 0.78 25.85
CA ASN A 214 15.85 0.18 24.99
C ASN A 214 15.28 -0.59 23.79
N ILE A 215 13.97 -0.89 23.79
CA ILE A 215 13.29 -1.56 22.68
C ILE A 215 12.83 -0.53 21.64
N THR A 216 12.20 0.55 22.11
CA THR A 216 11.52 1.53 21.24
C THR A 216 12.40 2.71 20.86
N CYS A 217 13.26 3.14 21.79
CA CYS A 217 14.12 4.30 21.64
C CYS A 217 15.51 3.98 22.24
N PRO A 218 16.25 3.00 21.66
CA PRO A 218 17.58 2.66 22.15
C PRO A 218 18.54 3.86 22.05
N ASN A 219 19.51 3.92 22.97
CA ASN A 219 20.55 4.94 22.92
C ASN A 219 21.44 4.72 21.70
N PRO A 220 21.52 5.67 20.75
CA PRO A 220 22.30 5.49 19.52
C PRO A 220 23.80 5.31 19.76
N ASN A 221 24.31 5.71 20.94
CA ASN A 221 25.74 5.62 21.28
C ASN A 221 26.15 4.31 21.98
N GLU A 222 25.20 3.45 22.36
CA GLU A 222 25.50 2.17 23.04
C GLU A 222 26.10 1.11 22.09
N HIS A 223 25.98 1.28 20.78
CA HIS A 223 26.50 0.35 19.76
C HIS A 223 27.85 0.75 19.13
N ILE A 224 28.52 1.79 19.64
CA ILE A 224 29.80 2.29 19.10
C ILE A 224 31.00 1.61 19.78
N THR A 225 30.78 0.88 20.87
CA THR A 225 31.82 0.14 21.59
C THR A 225 31.64 -1.36 21.42
N ASP A 226 32.12 -1.89 20.30
CA ASP A 226 32.61 -3.27 20.12
C ASP A 226 33.60 -3.31 18.94
#